data_AF-A0A9P7V7J6-F1
#
_entry.id   AF-A0A9P7V7J6-F1
#
_cell.length_a   1.000
_cell.length_b   1.000
_cell.length_c   1.000
_cell.angle_alpha   90.00
_cell.angle_beta   90.00
_cell.angle_gamma   90.00
#
_symmetry.space_group_name_H-M   'P 1'
#
loop_
_entity.id
_entity.type
_entity.pdbx_description
1 polymer ?
#
loop_
_entity_poly.entity_id
_entity_poly.type
_entity_poly.pdbx_seq_one_letter_code
_entity_poly.pdbx_strand_id
1 'polypeptide(L)'
;MTQEKSTIDPDTTYLRRLEREIAATERYLLDADRAIKHLEQELQLESNNNTTERSHKEHIIALQQTYEKLPWIPDKNEVLDTAIASVEISDLNKQQLKSITLLRNNIQMKKEEVTDLEQLLIEYQQLIPLLDIQEEESQRIQDLLETRSNDDLQSTPDSFLQDLGTNKEHTQKTVKMLQRGLTRILRKYIAISDYKSGNSTPVQQATLRDRLAEAYKLVRNLLSYVSSNSWVEVDLPTETEETLITTWIINDILLVHEDSIPGHHYKVKFRSYGV
;
A
#
# COMPACT_ATOMS: atom_id res chain seq x y z
N MET A 1 69.77 -39.40 3.17
CA MET A 1 68.53 -39.69 3.93
C MET A 1 68.03 -38.38 4.51
N THR A 2 67.26 -37.65 3.74
CA THR A 2 66.61 -36.40 4.16
C THR A 2 65.26 -36.77 4.77
N GLN A 3 65.13 -36.58 6.07
CA GLN A 3 63.86 -36.73 6.77
C GLN A 3 62.92 -35.60 6.32
N GLU A 4 61.84 -35.97 5.64
CA GLU A 4 60.68 -35.09 5.42
C GLU A 4 60.11 -34.71 6.78
N LYS A 5 60.28 -33.44 7.16
CA LYS A 5 59.48 -32.85 8.24
C LYS A 5 58.04 -32.77 7.74
N SER A 6 57.18 -33.67 8.22
CA SER A 6 55.73 -33.52 8.06
C SER A 6 55.32 -32.20 8.71
N THR A 7 55.00 -31.20 7.90
CA THR A 7 54.38 -29.95 8.34
C THR A 7 52.99 -30.30 8.85
N ILE A 8 52.87 -30.47 10.17
CA ILE A 8 51.57 -30.65 10.82
C ILE A 8 50.83 -29.32 10.66
N ASP A 9 49.65 -29.39 10.04
CA ASP A 9 48.79 -28.24 9.82
C ASP A 9 48.31 -27.69 11.19
N PRO A 10 48.61 -26.41 11.52
CA PRO A 10 48.26 -25.83 12.82
C PRO A 10 46.75 -25.92 13.13
N ASP A 11 45.89 -25.85 12.11
CA ASP A 11 44.44 -25.90 12.27
C ASP A 11 43.98 -27.29 12.72
N THR A 12 44.58 -28.35 12.16
CA THR A 12 44.26 -29.73 12.59
C THR A 12 44.72 -30.03 14.01
N THR A 13 45.80 -29.38 14.46
CA THR A 13 46.31 -29.50 15.83
C THR A 13 45.40 -28.76 16.82
N TYR A 14 44.94 -27.58 16.43
CA TYR A 14 43.97 -26.78 17.18
C TYR A 14 42.66 -27.54 17.37
N LEU A 15 42.09 -28.10 16.29
CA LEU A 15 40.83 -28.84 16.34
C LEU A 15 40.92 -30.07 17.26
N ARG A 16 41.96 -30.88 17.13
CA ARG A 16 42.16 -32.05 18.01
C ARG A 16 42.31 -31.68 19.49
N ARG A 17 42.90 -30.51 19.77
CA ARG A 17 43.04 -30.00 21.13
C ARG A 17 41.68 -29.54 21.67
N LEU A 18 40.93 -28.79 20.88
CA LEU A 18 39.59 -28.35 21.22
C LEU A 18 38.65 -29.54 21.48
N GLU A 19 38.67 -30.58 20.62
CA GLU A 19 37.90 -31.80 20.81
C GLU A 19 38.24 -32.51 22.14
N ARG A 20 39.53 -32.57 22.49
CA ARG A 20 39.97 -33.16 23.76
C ARG A 20 39.48 -32.34 24.95
N GLU A 21 39.55 -31.02 24.86
CA GLU A 21 39.09 -30.10 25.91
C GLU A 21 37.57 -30.21 26.09
N ILE A 22 36.80 -30.25 25.01
CA ILE A 22 35.35 -30.48 25.03
C ILE A 22 35.04 -31.83 25.71
N ALA A 23 35.70 -32.91 25.31
CA ALA A 23 35.48 -34.21 25.94
C ALA A 23 35.86 -34.23 27.43
N ALA A 24 36.85 -33.43 27.84
CA ALA A 24 37.23 -33.30 29.24
C ALA A 24 36.18 -32.52 30.05
N THR A 25 35.70 -31.38 29.53
CA THR A 25 34.65 -30.58 30.17
C THR A 25 33.33 -31.33 30.24
N GLU A 26 32.95 -32.07 29.20
CA GLU A 26 31.78 -32.96 29.22
C GLU A 26 31.87 -34.02 30.33
N ARG A 27 33.04 -34.61 30.55
CA ARG A 27 33.24 -35.55 31.68
C ARG A 27 33.10 -34.86 33.03
N TYR A 28 33.67 -33.66 33.19
CA TYR A 28 33.49 -32.89 34.42
C TYR A 28 32.02 -32.56 34.68
N LEU A 29 31.25 -32.22 33.65
CA LEU A 29 29.81 -32.00 33.77
C LEU A 29 29.08 -33.28 34.19
N LEU A 30 29.40 -34.42 33.58
CA LEU A 30 28.79 -35.70 33.94
C LEU A 30 29.09 -36.12 35.38
N ASP A 31 30.32 -35.92 35.84
CA ASP A 31 30.72 -36.23 37.21
C ASP A 31 30.08 -35.24 38.21
N ALA A 32 29.95 -33.96 37.85
CA ALA A 32 29.22 -32.98 38.63
C ALA A 32 27.72 -33.35 38.75
N ASP A 33 27.07 -33.73 37.66
CA ASP A 33 25.68 -34.19 37.67
C ASP A 33 25.49 -35.45 38.53
N ARG A 34 26.45 -36.38 38.49
CA ARG A 34 26.42 -37.56 39.35
C ARG A 34 26.54 -37.17 40.83
N ALA A 35 27.44 -36.25 41.16
CA ALA A 35 27.62 -35.75 42.52
C ALA A 35 26.37 -35.02 43.03
N ILE A 36 25.74 -34.18 42.19
CA ILE A 36 24.47 -33.51 42.51
C ILE A 36 23.38 -34.53 42.81
N LYS A 37 23.20 -35.54 41.95
CA LYS A 37 22.20 -36.60 42.17
C LYS A 37 22.44 -37.38 43.46
N HIS A 38 23.70 -37.66 43.79
CA HIS A 38 24.05 -38.32 45.05
C HIS A 38 23.65 -37.45 46.26
N LEU A 39 24.00 -36.16 46.22
CA LEU A 39 23.63 -35.20 47.27
C LEU A 39 22.11 -35.05 47.40
N GLU A 40 21.37 -35.00 46.30
CA GLU A 40 19.91 -34.93 46.32
C GLU A 40 19.29 -36.17 46.98
N GLN A 41 19.83 -37.35 46.71
CA GLN A 41 19.38 -38.59 47.35
C GLN A 41 19.67 -38.60 48.85
N GLU A 42 20.86 -38.15 49.27
CA GLU A 42 21.22 -38.00 50.68
C GLU A 42 20.31 -37.00 51.39
N LEU A 43 20.04 -35.85 50.78
CA LEU A 43 19.14 -34.83 51.32
C LEU A 43 17.69 -35.35 51.47
N GLN A 44 17.21 -36.15 50.52
CA GLN A 44 15.89 -36.79 50.62
C GLN A 44 15.83 -37.79 51.79
N LEU A 45 16.93 -38.52 52.05
CA LEU A 45 17.02 -39.44 53.18
C LEU A 45 17.09 -38.70 54.53
N GLU A 46 17.82 -37.58 54.60
CA GLU A 46 17.93 -36.75 55.80
C GLU A 46 16.65 -35.98 56.14
N SER A 47 15.90 -35.52 55.12
CA SER A 47 14.63 -34.82 55.33
C SER A 47 13.58 -35.69 56.03
N ASN A 48 13.66 -37.02 55.89
CA ASN A 48 12.78 -37.95 56.58
C ASN A 48 13.11 -38.13 58.08
N ASN A 49 14.27 -37.65 58.53
CA ASN A 49 14.80 -37.88 59.89
C ASN A 49 14.68 -36.66 60.85
N ASN A 50 13.87 -35.64 60.54
CA ASN A 50 13.53 -34.51 61.43
C ASN A 50 14.74 -33.70 61.98
N THR A 51 15.80 -33.50 61.18
CA THR A 51 16.98 -32.67 61.53
C THR A 51 17.05 -31.33 60.77
N THR A 52 15.93 -30.63 60.64
CA THR A 52 15.77 -29.50 59.70
C THR A 52 16.53 -28.22 60.08
N GLU A 53 16.58 -27.82 61.36
CA GLU A 53 17.18 -26.52 61.75
C GLU A 53 18.71 -26.51 61.76
N ARG A 54 19.36 -27.62 62.16
CA ARG A 54 20.83 -27.73 62.17
C ARG A 54 21.37 -27.81 60.74
N SER A 55 20.69 -28.56 59.88
CA SER A 55 20.99 -28.69 58.45
C SER A 55 20.93 -27.33 57.72
N HIS A 56 19.96 -26.46 58.04
CA HIS A 56 19.87 -25.12 57.41
C HIS A 56 21.07 -24.22 57.72
N LYS A 57 21.56 -24.20 58.96
CA LYS A 57 22.72 -23.38 59.34
C LYS A 57 24.01 -23.90 58.71
N GLU A 58 24.17 -25.23 58.66
CA GLU A 58 25.30 -25.88 57.98
C GLU A 58 25.26 -25.59 56.47
N HIS A 59 24.09 -25.60 55.84
CA HIS A 59 23.92 -25.25 54.44
C HIS A 59 24.26 -23.77 54.15
N ILE A 60 23.84 -22.83 55.00
CA ILE A 60 24.19 -21.40 54.84
C ILE A 60 25.71 -21.18 54.93
N ILE A 61 26.38 -21.84 55.88
CA ILE A 61 27.84 -21.76 56.03
C ILE A 61 28.54 -22.38 54.80
N ALA A 62 28.07 -23.53 54.33
CA ALA A 62 28.59 -24.17 53.13
C ALA A 62 28.41 -23.27 51.89
N LEU A 63 27.23 -22.66 51.72
CA LEU A 63 26.93 -21.74 50.62
C LEU A 63 27.88 -20.53 50.63
N GLN A 64 28.08 -19.91 51.80
CA GLN A 64 29.04 -18.81 51.95
C GLN A 64 30.46 -19.25 51.53
N GLN A 65 30.91 -20.42 51.97
CA GLN A 65 32.23 -20.96 51.61
C GLN A 65 32.34 -21.32 50.12
N THR A 66 31.25 -21.73 49.47
CA THR A 66 31.25 -21.98 48.02
C THR A 66 31.36 -20.69 47.22
N TYR A 67 30.72 -19.59 47.65
CA TYR A 67 30.84 -18.30 46.97
C TYR A 67 32.24 -17.68 47.08
N GLU A 68 33.02 -18.04 48.10
CA GLU A 68 34.41 -17.59 48.26
C GLU A 68 35.38 -18.28 47.29
N LYS A 69 35.00 -19.41 46.69
CA LYS A 69 35.88 -20.21 45.83
C LYS A 69 35.37 -20.27 44.40
N LEU A 70 36.28 -20.10 43.43
CA LEU A 70 35.92 -20.33 42.02
C LEU A 70 35.77 -21.84 41.78
N PRO A 71 34.61 -22.32 41.29
CA PRO A 71 34.36 -23.75 41.10
C PRO A 71 35.21 -24.39 39.99
N TRP A 72 35.60 -23.59 38.99
CA TRP A 72 36.38 -24.04 37.84
C TRP A 72 37.42 -23.00 37.48
N ILE A 73 38.64 -23.46 37.20
CA ILE A 73 39.77 -22.63 36.81
C ILE A 73 40.31 -23.21 35.51
N PRO A 74 40.27 -22.45 34.40
CA PRO A 74 40.81 -22.90 33.13
C PRO A 74 42.32 -23.12 33.21
N ASP A 75 42.81 -24.06 32.43
CA ASP A 75 44.25 -24.25 32.27
C ASP A 75 44.83 -23.11 31.41
N LYS A 76 46.09 -22.71 31.67
CA LYS A 76 46.79 -21.66 30.88
C LYS A 76 46.89 -21.95 29.37
N ASN A 77 46.66 -23.20 29.04
CA ASN A 77 46.79 -23.82 27.74
C ASN A 77 45.41 -24.11 27.13
N GLU A 78 44.33 -23.65 27.74
CA GLU A 78 43.00 -23.90 27.25
C GLU A 78 42.69 -23.06 26.02
N VAL A 79 41.98 -23.66 25.08
CA VAL A 79 41.62 -23.09 23.78
C VAL A 79 40.11 -22.87 23.69
N LEU A 80 39.33 -23.55 24.53
CA LEU A 80 37.89 -23.47 24.61
C LEU A 80 37.36 -22.03 24.71
N ASP A 81 37.91 -21.20 25.61
CA ASP A 81 37.48 -19.81 25.78
C ASP A 81 37.63 -18.98 24.49
N THR A 82 38.73 -19.19 23.77
CA THR A 82 38.97 -18.48 22.50
C THR A 82 38.00 -18.93 21.41
N ALA A 83 37.63 -20.23 21.40
CA ALA A 83 36.63 -20.76 20.48
C ALA A 83 35.24 -20.20 20.79
N ILE A 84 34.83 -20.17 22.07
CA ILE A 84 33.55 -19.61 22.52
C ILE A 84 33.47 -18.14 22.13
N ALA A 85 34.49 -17.34 22.47
CA ALA A 85 34.54 -15.93 22.12
C ALA A 85 34.46 -15.71 20.59
N SER A 86 35.13 -16.56 19.81
CA SER A 86 35.07 -16.50 18.34
C SER A 86 33.66 -16.76 17.79
N VAL A 87 32.97 -17.76 18.33
CA VAL A 87 31.58 -18.08 17.94
C VAL A 87 30.64 -16.95 18.32
N GLU A 88 30.74 -16.43 19.54
CA GLU A 88 29.90 -15.32 20.02
C GLU A 88 30.12 -14.05 19.19
N ILE A 89 31.37 -13.69 18.89
CA ILE A 89 31.70 -12.55 18.03
C ILE A 89 31.15 -12.75 16.62
N SER A 90 31.28 -13.97 16.07
CA SER A 90 30.74 -14.32 14.75
C SER A 90 29.22 -14.15 14.71
N ASP A 91 28.52 -14.60 15.74
CA ASP A 91 27.07 -14.49 15.84
C ASP A 91 26.60 -13.04 16.08
N LEU A 92 27.31 -12.28 16.91
CA LEU A 92 27.09 -10.83 17.05
C LEU A 92 27.25 -10.10 15.71
N ASN A 93 28.29 -10.44 14.93
CA ASN A 93 28.48 -9.87 13.59
C ASN A 93 27.33 -10.23 12.64
N LYS A 94 26.85 -11.47 12.65
CA LYS A 94 25.68 -11.88 11.85
C LYS A 94 24.42 -11.11 12.25
N GLN A 95 24.19 -10.93 13.56
CA GLN A 95 23.06 -10.15 14.06
C GLN A 95 23.17 -8.67 13.65
N GLN A 96 24.36 -8.09 13.78
CA GLN A 96 24.62 -6.70 13.38
C GLN A 96 24.39 -6.50 11.87
N LEU A 97 24.84 -7.43 11.04
CA LEU A 97 24.59 -7.38 9.59
C LEU A 97 23.08 -7.42 9.27
N LYS A 98 22.34 -8.31 9.92
CA LYS A 98 20.87 -8.36 9.78
C LYS A 98 20.23 -7.03 10.18
N SER A 99 20.60 -6.47 11.32
CA SER A 99 20.10 -5.18 11.80
C SER A 99 20.42 -4.04 10.83
N ILE A 100 21.63 -4.00 10.26
CA ILE A 100 22.01 -3.01 9.24
C ILE A 100 21.14 -3.15 7.99
N THR A 101 20.90 -4.37 7.51
CA THR A 101 20.04 -4.58 6.33
C THR A 101 18.60 -4.14 6.58
N LEU A 102 18.04 -4.44 7.75
CA LEU A 102 16.71 -3.99 8.15
C LEU A 102 16.61 -2.47 8.23
N LEU A 103 17.61 -1.82 8.84
CA LEU A 103 17.67 -0.36 8.94
C LEU A 103 17.80 0.29 7.56
N ARG A 104 18.63 -0.26 6.66
CA ARG A 104 18.74 0.25 5.27
C ARG A 104 17.41 0.17 4.52
N ASN A 105 16.71 -0.95 4.63
CA ASN A 105 15.41 -1.12 4.01
C ASN A 105 14.38 -0.13 4.57
N ASN A 106 14.36 0.06 5.90
CA ASN A 106 13.47 1.03 6.53
C ASN A 106 13.78 2.47 6.08
N ILE A 107 15.07 2.84 6.04
CA ILE A 107 15.50 4.15 5.52
C ILE A 107 15.05 4.35 4.07
N GLN A 108 15.15 3.33 3.22
CA GLN A 108 14.72 3.42 1.83
C GLN A 108 13.20 3.67 1.74
N MET A 109 12.40 2.88 2.46
CA MET A 109 10.94 3.07 2.54
C MET A 109 10.58 4.47 3.06
N LYS A 110 11.29 4.97 4.08
CA LYS A 110 11.07 6.32 4.61
C LYS A 110 11.46 7.42 3.64
N LYS A 111 12.48 7.22 2.81
CA LYS A 111 12.83 8.18 1.75
C LYS A 111 11.74 8.27 0.70
N GLU A 112 11.19 7.13 0.30
CA GLU A 112 10.07 7.08 -0.65
C GLU A 112 8.82 7.78 -0.07
N GLU A 113 8.50 7.53 1.20
CA GLU A 113 7.40 8.22 1.90
C GLU A 113 7.63 9.74 1.96
N VAL A 114 8.86 10.20 2.22
CA VAL A 114 9.19 11.63 2.21
C VAL A 114 9.01 12.23 0.82
N THR A 115 9.45 11.56 -0.24
CA THR A 115 9.27 12.06 -1.61
C THR A 115 7.80 12.15 -2.00
N ASP A 116 6.97 11.18 -1.58
CA ASP A 116 5.52 11.21 -1.83
C ASP A 116 4.85 12.39 -1.10
N LEU A 117 5.25 12.63 0.16
CA LEU A 117 4.73 13.76 0.94
C LEU A 117 5.18 15.11 0.38
N GLU A 118 6.42 15.22 -0.12
CA GLU A 118 6.91 16.42 -0.79
C GLU A 118 6.12 16.69 -2.09
N GLN A 119 5.84 15.66 -2.87
CA GLN A 119 5.00 15.80 -4.07
C GLN A 119 3.59 16.27 -3.70
N LEU A 120 2.98 15.65 -2.68
CA LEU A 120 1.65 16.03 -2.20
C LEU A 120 1.62 17.49 -1.71
N LEU A 121 2.69 17.94 -1.03
CA LEU A 121 2.82 19.32 -0.58
C LEU A 121 2.89 20.29 -1.77
N ILE A 122 3.61 19.95 -2.84
CA ILE A 122 3.65 20.74 -4.08
C ILE A 122 2.26 20.80 -4.72
N GLU A 123 1.53 19.69 -4.77
CA GLU A 123 0.16 19.66 -5.29
C GLU A 123 -0.79 20.56 -4.48
N TYR A 124 -0.70 20.55 -3.15
CA TYR A 124 -1.46 21.46 -2.30
C TYR A 124 -1.06 22.93 -2.51
N GLN A 125 0.23 23.22 -2.63
CA GLN A 125 0.71 24.57 -2.92
C GLN A 125 0.19 25.10 -4.27
N GLN A 126 -0.03 24.23 -5.25
CA GLN A 126 -0.64 24.60 -6.54
C GLN A 126 -2.17 24.72 -6.45
N LEU A 127 -2.82 23.95 -5.58
CA LEU A 127 -4.27 23.97 -5.41
C LEU A 127 -4.77 25.23 -4.69
N ILE A 128 -4.04 25.70 -3.67
CA ILE A 128 -4.39 26.90 -2.89
C ILE A 128 -4.68 28.12 -3.79
N PRO A 129 -3.77 28.55 -4.69
CA PRO A 129 -4.04 29.72 -5.53
C PRO A 129 -5.19 29.51 -6.51
N LEU A 130 -5.46 28.26 -6.94
CA LEU A 130 -6.62 27.97 -7.79
C LEU A 130 -7.93 28.11 -7.02
N LEU A 131 -7.94 27.74 -5.74
CA LEU A 131 -9.08 27.97 -4.85
C LEU A 131 -9.28 29.45 -4.57
N ASP A 132 -8.20 30.21 -4.33
CA ASP A 132 -8.26 31.66 -4.14
C ASP A 132 -8.85 32.36 -5.37
N ILE A 133 -8.41 31.99 -6.58
CA ILE A 133 -8.98 32.51 -7.84
C ILE A 133 -10.46 32.16 -7.98
N GLN A 134 -10.84 30.92 -7.63
CA GLN A 134 -12.24 30.49 -7.68
C GLN A 134 -13.11 31.26 -6.67
N GLU A 135 -12.59 31.54 -5.47
CA GLU A 135 -13.28 32.32 -4.46
C GLU A 135 -13.47 33.77 -4.91
N GLU A 136 -12.43 34.40 -5.47
CA GLU A 136 -12.51 35.75 -6.05
C GLU A 136 -13.51 35.81 -7.21
N GLU A 137 -13.52 34.82 -8.12
CA GLU A 137 -14.51 34.74 -9.20
C GLU A 137 -15.93 34.54 -8.65
N SER A 138 -16.11 33.72 -7.62
CA SER A 138 -17.41 33.47 -7.00
C SER A 138 -17.93 34.72 -6.27
N GLN A 139 -17.07 35.46 -5.58
CA GLN A 139 -17.39 36.76 -4.97
C GLN A 139 -17.76 37.79 -6.04
N ARG A 140 -17.00 37.90 -7.13
CA ARG A 140 -17.37 38.76 -8.28
C ARG A 140 -18.74 38.42 -8.87
N ILE A 141 -19.06 37.13 -8.99
CA ILE A 141 -20.38 36.69 -9.49
C ILE A 141 -21.49 37.06 -8.50
N GLN A 142 -21.25 36.96 -7.19
CA GLN A 142 -22.19 37.43 -6.17
C GLN A 142 -22.40 38.95 -6.25
N ASP A 143 -21.34 39.75 -6.36
CA ASP A 143 -21.44 41.20 -6.49
C ASP A 143 -22.22 41.61 -7.76
N LEU A 144 -22.02 40.88 -8.87
CA LEU A 144 -22.76 41.08 -10.13
C LEU A 144 -24.25 40.65 -10.03
N LEU A 145 -24.56 39.68 -9.18
CA LEU A 145 -25.94 39.28 -8.91
C LEU A 145 -26.63 40.32 -8.00
N GLU A 146 -25.95 40.81 -6.97
CA GLU A 146 -26.47 41.82 -6.05
C GLU A 146 -26.72 43.17 -6.74
N THR A 147 -25.82 43.59 -7.63
CA THR A 147 -26.00 44.80 -8.45
C THR A 147 -27.13 44.65 -9.48
N ARG A 148 -27.38 43.45 -10.01
CA ARG A 148 -28.53 43.19 -10.90
C ARG A 148 -29.87 43.09 -10.17
N SER A 149 -29.89 42.76 -8.87
CA SER A 149 -31.12 42.76 -8.09
C SER A 149 -31.59 44.16 -7.64
N ASN A 150 -30.77 45.19 -7.85
CA ASN A 150 -31.12 46.59 -7.54
C ASN A 150 -31.57 47.41 -8.76
N ASP A 151 -31.40 46.90 -9.99
CA ASP A 151 -31.93 47.50 -11.22
C ASP A 151 -33.04 46.61 -11.78
N ASP A 152 -34.25 47.17 -11.84
CA ASP A 152 -35.50 46.60 -12.33
C ASP A 152 -36.16 45.45 -11.54
N LEU A 153 -37.13 45.82 -10.69
CA LEU A 153 -38.43 45.12 -10.61
C LEU A 153 -39.47 45.98 -9.87
N GLN A 154 -39.89 47.08 -10.51
CA GLN A 154 -41.30 47.47 -10.44
C GLN A 154 -42.08 46.71 -11.52
N SER A 155 -43.32 46.35 -11.17
CA SER A 155 -44.38 45.77 -12.00
C SER A 155 -44.43 44.24 -12.11
N THR A 156 -45.29 43.65 -11.28
CA THR A 156 -46.17 42.54 -11.66
C THR A 156 -47.16 43.04 -12.73
N PRO A 157 -47.56 42.23 -13.74
CA PRO A 157 -48.25 40.95 -13.56
C PRO A 157 -47.83 39.91 -14.63
N ASP A 158 -46.69 39.24 -14.45
CA ASP A 158 -46.19 38.23 -15.41
C ASP A 158 -46.02 36.83 -14.80
N SER A 159 -46.46 36.60 -13.56
CA SER A 159 -46.25 35.33 -12.84
C SER A 159 -46.86 34.11 -13.53
N PHE A 160 -47.81 34.28 -14.45
CA PHE A 160 -48.43 33.18 -15.19
C PHE A 160 -47.70 32.85 -16.51
N LEU A 161 -47.02 33.82 -17.13
CA LEU A 161 -46.14 33.58 -18.29
C LEU A 161 -44.73 33.15 -17.85
N GLN A 162 -44.33 33.55 -16.65
CA GLN A 162 -43.08 33.13 -16.03
C GLN A 162 -43.08 31.63 -15.73
N ASP A 163 -44.21 31.01 -15.35
CA ASP A 163 -44.28 29.55 -15.12
C ASP A 163 -44.18 28.68 -16.38
N LEU A 164 -44.57 29.20 -17.55
CA LEU A 164 -44.34 28.53 -18.85
C LEU A 164 -42.92 28.79 -19.39
N GLY A 165 -42.38 29.97 -19.14
CA GLY A 165 -41.00 30.33 -19.48
C GLY A 165 -39.96 29.63 -18.61
N THR A 166 -40.22 29.49 -17.30
CA THR A 166 -39.36 28.81 -16.33
C THR A 166 -39.29 27.32 -16.59
N ASN A 167 -40.32 26.68 -17.12
CA ASN A 167 -40.22 25.26 -17.49
C ASN A 167 -39.29 25.06 -18.70
N LYS A 168 -39.31 25.97 -19.68
CA LYS A 168 -38.37 25.97 -20.81
C LYS A 168 -36.96 26.37 -20.39
N GLU A 169 -36.81 27.33 -19.47
CA GLU A 169 -35.51 27.73 -18.93
C GLU A 169 -34.95 26.72 -17.94
N HIS A 170 -35.77 26.05 -17.13
CA HIS A 170 -35.36 24.96 -16.23
C HIS A 170 -35.02 23.72 -17.02
N THR A 171 -35.80 23.36 -18.05
CA THR A 171 -35.39 22.30 -18.99
C THR A 171 -34.13 22.69 -19.74
N GLN A 172 -33.95 23.93 -20.19
CA GLN A 172 -32.70 24.36 -20.81
C GLN A 172 -31.52 24.43 -19.83
N LYS A 173 -31.73 24.84 -18.57
CA LYS A 173 -30.69 24.89 -17.54
C LYS A 173 -30.30 23.47 -17.12
N THR A 174 -31.26 22.58 -16.91
CA THR A 174 -31.00 21.16 -16.63
C THR A 174 -30.36 20.46 -17.82
N VAL A 175 -30.80 20.72 -19.06
CA VAL A 175 -30.13 20.24 -20.28
C VAL A 175 -28.71 20.78 -20.37
N LYS A 176 -28.46 22.07 -20.09
CA LYS A 176 -27.10 22.64 -20.07
C LYS A 176 -26.23 22.07 -18.96
N MET A 177 -26.78 21.84 -17.77
CA MET A 177 -26.08 21.20 -16.65
C MET A 177 -25.78 19.74 -16.95
N LEU A 178 -26.74 19.01 -17.52
CA LEU A 178 -26.58 17.63 -17.96
C LEU A 178 -25.56 17.56 -19.10
N GLN A 179 -25.61 18.47 -20.07
CA GLN A 179 -24.63 18.60 -21.14
C GLN A 179 -23.23 18.88 -20.59
N ARG A 180 -23.07 19.78 -19.61
CA ARG A 180 -21.79 20.04 -18.93
C ARG A 180 -21.30 18.83 -18.14
N GLY A 181 -22.20 18.15 -17.43
CA GLY A 181 -21.92 16.94 -16.67
C GLY A 181 -21.47 15.80 -17.58
N LEU A 182 -22.22 15.54 -18.66
CA LEU A 182 -21.93 14.54 -19.67
C LEU A 182 -20.63 14.88 -20.41
N THR A 183 -20.36 16.16 -20.70
CA THR A 183 -19.05 16.60 -21.25
C THR A 183 -17.91 16.32 -20.27
N ARG A 184 -18.11 16.56 -18.97
CA ARG A 184 -17.09 16.28 -17.94
C ARG A 184 -16.86 14.78 -17.78
N ILE A 185 -17.93 13.99 -17.81
CA ILE A 185 -17.87 12.52 -17.72
C ILE A 185 -17.21 11.95 -18.97
N LEU A 186 -17.57 12.41 -20.19
CA LEU A 186 -16.93 12.00 -21.44
C LEU A 186 -15.44 12.34 -21.45
N ARG A 187 -15.04 13.54 -21.00
CA ARG A 187 -13.63 13.91 -20.87
C ARG A 187 -12.88 12.98 -19.92
N LYS A 188 -13.46 12.69 -18.76
CA LYS A 188 -12.88 11.73 -17.80
C LYS A 188 -12.83 10.32 -18.37
N TYR A 189 -13.88 9.89 -19.06
CA TYR A 189 -13.99 8.58 -19.65
C TYR A 189 -12.94 8.38 -20.76
N ILE A 190 -12.80 9.34 -21.68
CA ILE A 190 -11.78 9.31 -22.74
C ILE A 190 -10.37 9.32 -22.13
N ALA A 191 -10.12 10.16 -21.12
CA ALA A 191 -8.84 10.17 -20.43
C ALA A 191 -8.50 8.82 -19.76
N ILE A 192 -9.51 8.13 -19.21
CA ILE A 192 -9.35 6.81 -18.57
C ILE A 192 -9.25 5.68 -19.60
N SER A 193 -9.98 5.76 -20.72
CA SER A 193 -9.90 4.77 -21.81
C SER A 193 -8.55 4.83 -22.51
N ASP A 194 -8.00 6.03 -22.75
CA ASP A 194 -6.67 6.21 -23.34
C ASP A 194 -5.57 5.69 -22.39
N TYR A 195 -5.74 5.84 -21.07
CA TYR A 195 -4.83 5.25 -20.08
C TYR A 195 -4.85 3.71 -20.08
N LYS A 196 -6.03 3.10 -20.24
CA LYS A 196 -6.19 1.64 -20.31
C LYS A 196 -5.76 1.03 -21.66
N SER A 197 -5.79 1.81 -22.74
CA SER A 197 -5.44 1.35 -24.09
C SER A 197 -3.93 1.22 -24.34
N GLY A 198 -3.06 1.60 -23.40
CA GLY A 198 -1.61 1.41 -23.51
C GLY A 198 -0.89 2.24 -24.59
N ASN A 199 -1.61 3.11 -25.31
CA ASN A 199 -1.03 4.01 -26.31
C ASN A 199 -0.47 5.26 -25.63
N SER A 200 0.77 5.14 -25.15
CA SER A 200 1.58 6.19 -24.52
C SER A 200 2.11 7.23 -25.52
N THR A 201 1.23 7.84 -26.31
CA THR A 201 1.56 9.10 -26.99
C THR A 201 0.74 10.24 -26.37
N PRO A 202 1.35 11.38 -26.03
CA PRO A 202 0.63 12.54 -25.52
C PRO A 202 -0.39 12.96 -26.57
N VAL A 203 -1.66 12.71 -26.28
CA VAL A 203 -2.75 12.92 -27.22
C VAL A 203 -2.77 14.38 -27.65
N GLN A 204 -2.53 14.63 -28.95
CA GLN A 204 -2.57 15.97 -29.51
C GLN A 204 -3.93 16.60 -29.21
N GLN A 205 -3.94 17.80 -28.64
CA GLN A 205 -5.16 18.50 -28.21
C GLN A 205 -6.20 18.66 -29.34
N ALA A 206 -5.76 18.58 -30.61
CA ALA A 206 -6.62 18.53 -31.79
C ALA A 206 -7.42 17.22 -31.91
N THR A 207 -6.78 16.06 -31.77
CA THR A 207 -7.46 14.75 -31.91
C THR A 207 -8.44 14.50 -30.76
N LEU A 208 -8.19 15.03 -29.56
CA LEU A 208 -9.17 15.02 -28.45
C LEU A 208 -10.41 15.86 -28.75
N ARG A 209 -10.25 17.02 -29.39
CA ARG A 209 -11.39 17.87 -29.75
C ARG A 209 -12.26 17.19 -30.81
N ASP A 210 -11.64 16.54 -31.78
CA ASP A 210 -12.35 15.83 -32.84
C ASP A 210 -13.09 14.61 -32.27
N ARG A 211 -12.41 13.79 -31.44
CA ARG A 211 -13.04 12.66 -30.73
C ARG A 211 -14.17 13.09 -29.79
N LEU A 212 -14.03 14.22 -29.09
CA LEU A 212 -15.10 14.79 -28.26
C LEU A 212 -16.27 15.31 -29.10
N ALA A 213 -16.00 15.89 -30.27
CA ALA A 213 -17.03 16.37 -31.17
C ALA A 213 -17.84 15.19 -31.77
N GLU A 214 -17.16 14.09 -32.11
CA GLU A 214 -17.79 12.83 -32.56
C GLU A 214 -18.66 12.21 -31.46
N ALA A 215 -18.10 12.02 -30.26
CA ALA A 215 -18.86 11.51 -29.11
C ALA A 215 -20.07 12.41 -28.80
N TYR A 216 -19.89 13.73 -28.85
CA TYR A 216 -20.98 14.69 -28.65
C TYR A 216 -22.05 14.62 -29.73
N LYS A 217 -21.67 14.39 -31.00
CA LYS A 217 -22.59 14.19 -32.11
C LYS A 217 -23.40 12.92 -31.92
N LEU A 218 -22.78 11.82 -31.51
CA LEU A 218 -23.48 10.56 -31.19
C LEU A 218 -24.46 10.76 -30.03
N VAL A 219 -24.02 11.36 -28.92
CA VAL A 219 -24.88 11.64 -27.75
C VAL A 219 -26.06 12.53 -28.16
N ARG A 220 -25.81 13.59 -28.93
CA ARG A 220 -26.84 14.52 -29.38
C ARG A 220 -27.84 13.83 -30.32
N ASN A 221 -27.37 12.98 -31.22
CA ASN A 221 -28.23 12.19 -32.09
C ASN A 221 -29.11 11.28 -31.25
N LEU A 222 -28.53 10.51 -30.33
CA LEU A 222 -29.28 9.62 -29.43
C LEU A 222 -30.31 10.39 -28.59
N LEU A 223 -29.93 11.54 -28.01
CA LEU A 223 -30.82 12.38 -27.21
C LEU A 223 -31.96 13.00 -28.03
N SER A 224 -31.74 13.29 -29.32
CA SER A 224 -32.79 13.82 -30.19
C SER A 224 -33.93 12.83 -30.45
N TYR A 225 -33.63 11.53 -30.36
CA TYR A 225 -34.58 10.44 -30.55
C TYR A 225 -35.12 9.86 -29.23
N VAL A 226 -34.69 10.38 -28.07
CA VAL A 226 -35.24 10.00 -26.75
C VAL A 226 -36.73 10.29 -26.69
N SER A 227 -37.15 11.47 -27.16
CA SER A 227 -38.56 11.90 -27.12
C SER A 227 -39.47 11.08 -28.04
N SER A 228 -38.93 10.49 -29.11
CA SER A 228 -39.67 9.66 -30.07
C SER A 228 -39.61 8.16 -29.76
N ASN A 229 -38.83 7.75 -28.75
CA ASN A 229 -38.65 6.34 -28.36
C ASN A 229 -38.24 5.43 -29.54
N SER A 230 -37.58 5.99 -30.55
CA SER A 230 -37.24 5.33 -31.81
C SER A 230 -35.83 4.74 -31.77
N TRP A 231 -35.60 3.66 -32.53
CA TRP A 231 -34.28 3.07 -32.71
C TRP A 231 -33.38 4.01 -33.50
N VAL A 232 -32.14 4.18 -33.05
CA VAL A 232 -31.13 4.99 -33.73
C VAL A 232 -30.16 4.06 -34.43
N GLU A 233 -30.10 4.19 -35.75
CA GLU A 233 -29.19 3.44 -36.61
C GLU A 233 -27.85 4.19 -36.69
N VAL A 234 -26.78 3.52 -36.30
CA VAL A 234 -25.40 4.00 -36.38
C VAL A 234 -24.66 3.08 -37.34
N ASP A 235 -24.54 3.53 -38.59
CA ASP A 235 -23.77 2.88 -39.64
C ASP A 235 -22.29 3.23 -39.50
N LEU A 236 -21.40 2.23 -39.48
CA LEU A 236 -19.94 2.40 -39.44
C LEU A 236 -19.46 3.28 -38.26
N PRO A 237 -19.59 2.82 -37.00
CA PRO A 237 -19.13 3.57 -35.84
C PRO A 237 -17.61 3.77 -35.87
N THR A 238 -17.13 4.96 -35.51
CA THR A 238 -15.70 5.15 -35.25
C THR A 238 -15.27 4.37 -33.99
N GLU A 239 -13.97 4.09 -33.83
CA GLU A 239 -13.41 3.36 -32.67
C GLU A 239 -13.87 3.96 -31.32
N THR A 240 -14.02 5.28 -31.26
CA THR A 240 -14.53 6.03 -30.11
C THR A 240 -16.04 5.86 -29.89
N GLU A 241 -16.83 5.79 -30.96
CA GLU A 241 -18.26 5.54 -30.88
C GLU A 241 -18.54 4.10 -30.47
N GLU A 242 -17.79 3.14 -31.00
CA GLU A 242 -17.92 1.72 -30.66
C GLU A 242 -17.56 1.44 -29.19
N THR A 243 -16.44 1.99 -28.69
CA THR A 243 -16.05 1.87 -27.28
C THR A 243 -17.08 2.50 -26.34
N LEU A 244 -17.68 3.61 -26.76
CA LEU A 244 -18.73 4.29 -26.00
C LEU A 244 -20.05 3.50 -26.01
N ILE A 245 -20.49 3.02 -27.17
CA ILE A 245 -21.69 2.19 -27.33
C ILE A 245 -21.55 0.91 -26.50
N THR A 246 -20.45 0.17 -26.64
CA THR A 246 -20.18 -1.04 -25.87
C THR A 246 -20.19 -0.79 -24.36
N THR A 247 -19.59 0.31 -23.90
CA THR A 247 -19.61 0.67 -22.48
C THR A 247 -21.02 1.02 -21.99
N TRP A 248 -21.84 1.69 -22.81
CA TRP A 248 -23.21 2.03 -22.44
C TRP A 248 -24.15 0.83 -22.47
N ILE A 249 -23.87 -0.17 -23.31
CA ILE A 249 -24.53 -1.48 -23.28
C ILE A 249 -24.16 -2.23 -22.00
N ILE A 250 -22.87 -2.30 -21.64
CA ILE A 250 -22.40 -2.97 -20.42
C ILE A 250 -23.00 -2.34 -19.15
N ASN A 251 -23.17 -1.02 -19.13
CA ASN A 251 -23.79 -0.30 -18.02
C ASN A 251 -25.33 -0.26 -18.10
N ASP A 252 -25.93 -1.03 -19.00
CA ASP A 252 -27.38 -1.24 -19.10
C ASP A 252 -28.18 0.05 -19.42
N ILE A 253 -27.51 1.04 -20.03
CA ILE A 253 -28.04 2.36 -20.42
C ILE A 253 -28.69 2.29 -21.82
N LEU A 254 -28.10 1.51 -22.73
CA LEU A 254 -28.59 1.31 -24.09
C LEU A 254 -29.12 -0.12 -24.28
N LEU A 255 -30.23 -0.23 -25.02
CA LEU A 255 -30.74 -1.48 -25.58
C LEU A 255 -30.23 -1.63 -27.02
N VAL A 256 -29.86 -2.86 -27.38
CA VAL A 256 -29.36 -3.22 -28.71
C VAL A 256 -30.42 -4.05 -29.42
N HIS A 257 -30.75 -3.71 -30.66
CA HIS A 257 -31.63 -4.52 -31.49
C HIS A 257 -30.88 -5.77 -31.98
N GLU A 258 -31.60 -6.88 -32.20
CA GLU A 258 -31.04 -8.16 -32.66
C GLU A 258 -30.30 -8.05 -34.01
N ASP A 259 -30.64 -7.05 -34.82
CA ASP A 259 -30.01 -6.78 -36.13
C ASP A 259 -28.66 -6.03 -36.03
N SER A 260 -28.16 -5.78 -34.83
CA SER A 260 -26.89 -5.06 -34.65
C SER A 260 -25.70 -5.99 -34.86
N ILE A 261 -24.82 -5.61 -35.78
CA ILE A 261 -23.54 -6.29 -36.06
C ILE A 261 -22.40 -5.45 -35.47
N PRO A 262 -21.70 -5.96 -34.44
CA PRO A 262 -20.56 -5.27 -33.84
C PRO A 262 -19.53 -4.84 -34.90
N GLY A 263 -19.07 -3.59 -34.81
CA GLY A 263 -18.11 -2.99 -35.73
C GLY A 263 -18.63 -2.55 -37.10
N HIS A 264 -19.89 -2.83 -37.47
CA HIS A 264 -20.43 -2.48 -38.79
C HIS A 264 -21.75 -1.70 -38.74
N HIS A 265 -22.69 -2.11 -37.88
CA HIS A 265 -24.00 -1.49 -37.79
C HIS A 265 -24.59 -1.69 -36.39
N TYR A 266 -24.86 -0.61 -35.68
CA TYR A 266 -25.54 -0.66 -34.37
C TYR A 266 -26.93 -0.04 -34.48
N LYS A 267 -27.97 -0.79 -34.09
CA LYS A 267 -29.30 -0.24 -33.83
C LYS A 267 -29.50 -0.15 -32.32
N VAL A 268 -29.36 1.06 -31.79
CA VAL A 268 -29.36 1.31 -30.34
C VAL A 268 -30.48 2.24 -29.93
N LYS A 269 -30.98 2.05 -28.72
CA LYS A 269 -32.03 2.86 -28.13
C LYS A 269 -31.79 3.05 -26.65
N PHE A 270 -32.09 4.22 -26.10
CA PHE A 270 -32.03 4.42 -24.65
C PHE A 270 -33.03 3.52 -23.94
N ARG A 271 -32.59 2.88 -22.86
CA ARG A 271 -33.48 2.12 -21.99
C ARG A 271 -34.48 3.07 -21.36
N SER A 272 -35.77 2.81 -21.52
CA SER A 272 -36.82 3.55 -20.82
C SER A 272 -36.83 3.12 -19.36
N TYR A 273 -36.18 3.89 -18.49
CA TYR A 273 -36.50 3.86 -17.07
C TYR A 273 -37.83 4.60 -16.93
N GLY A 274 -38.92 3.87 -16.69
CA GLY A 274 -40.28 4.39 -16.77
C GLY A 274 -40.48 5.73 -16.05
N VAL A 275 -41.29 6.60 -16.68
CA VAL A 275 -42.05 7.62 -15.96
C VAL A 275 -43.24 6.93 -15.29
#